data_AF-A0A3Q0NH69-F1
#
_entry.id   AF-A0A3Q0NH69-F1
#
_cell.length_a   1.000
_cell.length_b   1.000
_cell.length_c   1.000
_cell.angle_alpha   90.00
_cell.angle_beta   90.00
_cell.angle_gamma   90.00
#
_symmetry.space_group_name_H-M   'P 1'
#
loop_
_entity.id
_entity.type
_entity.pdbx_description
1 polymer ?
#
loop_
_entity_poly.entity_id
_entity_poly.type
_entity_poly.pdbx_seq_one_letter_code
_entity_poly.pdbx_strand_id
1 'polypeptide(L)'
;MADFKRAAYRAKEAGFDVIEIHAAHGYLIHQFLSPITNRREDNYGGPAGNRYKILSDIIKAVKEVWDGPIIVRVSATDYAHGGLQLEDHIPFAKWMKADGVELIDVSTGGLVNVAPPVFPGYQVPFADEIRRGAGIATGALGLITRGEQAEEILCNERADLIIVGRELLRNPYFAKDAAKQLGETIEAPKQYSRAWK
;
A
#
# COMPACT_ATOMS: atom_id res chain seq x y z
N MET A 1 11.45 3.06 16.08
CA MET A 1 10.79 4.39 16.00
C MET A 1 11.78 5.50 15.64
N ALA A 2 12.80 5.76 16.47
CA ALA A 2 13.77 6.85 16.21
C ALA A 2 14.42 6.79 14.82
N ASP A 3 14.71 5.60 14.32
CA ASP A 3 15.34 5.40 13.01
C ASP A 3 14.39 5.79 11.85
N PHE A 4 13.10 5.46 11.97
CA PHE A 4 12.07 5.87 11.01
C PHE A 4 11.89 7.40 11.01
N LYS A 5 11.86 8.04 12.19
CA LYS A 5 11.84 9.50 12.30
C LYS A 5 13.04 10.15 11.61
N ARG A 6 14.26 9.63 11.85
CA ARG A 6 15.47 10.13 11.18
C ARG A 6 15.44 9.90 9.67
N ALA A 7 14.88 8.78 9.20
CA ALA A 7 14.71 8.51 7.77
C ALA A 7 13.72 9.49 7.13
N ALA A 8 12.57 9.74 7.79
CA ALA A 8 11.57 10.70 7.32
C ALA A 8 12.12 12.14 7.26
N TYR A 9 12.88 12.55 8.27
CA TYR A 9 13.58 13.85 8.23
C TYR A 9 14.49 13.96 7.00
N ARG A 10 15.30 12.93 6.71
CA ARG A 10 16.17 12.92 5.52
C ARG A 10 15.38 12.93 4.21
N ALA A 11 14.24 12.24 4.15
CA ALA A 11 13.36 12.27 2.98
C ALA A 11 12.78 13.68 2.74
N LYS A 12 12.38 14.37 3.82
CA LYS A 12 11.97 15.79 3.75
C LYS A 12 13.09 16.68 3.22
N GLU A 13 14.29 16.57 3.77
CA GLU A 13 15.45 17.38 3.32
C GLU A 13 15.84 17.09 1.87
N ALA A 14 15.60 15.87 1.39
CA ALA A 14 15.84 15.48 0.01
C ALA A 14 14.74 15.95 -0.96
N GLY A 15 13.65 16.54 -0.46
CA GLY A 15 12.55 17.07 -1.28
C GLY A 15 11.61 15.99 -1.83
N PHE A 16 11.43 14.86 -1.14
CA PHE A 16 10.35 13.92 -1.46
C PHE A 16 8.98 14.56 -1.18
N ASP A 17 7.98 14.22 -2.00
CA ASP A 17 6.60 14.69 -1.84
C ASP A 17 5.73 13.75 -0.99
N VAL A 18 6.10 12.47 -0.88
CA VAL A 18 5.34 11.42 -0.20
C VAL A 18 6.30 10.50 0.56
N ILE A 19 5.87 10.03 1.73
CA ILE A 19 6.54 8.94 2.46
C ILE A 19 5.63 7.72 2.51
N GLU A 20 6.15 6.57 2.10
CA GLU A 20 5.50 5.27 2.32
C GLU A 20 6.20 4.50 3.46
N ILE A 21 5.43 4.06 4.45
CA ILE A 21 5.89 3.17 5.51
C ILE A 21 5.63 1.73 5.08
N HIS A 22 6.69 0.93 5.00
CA HIS A 22 6.58 -0.47 4.61
C HIS A 22 6.20 -1.37 5.79
N ALA A 23 4.90 -1.71 5.89
CA ALA A 23 4.33 -2.60 6.91
C ALA A 23 3.81 -3.93 6.34
N ALA A 24 4.44 -4.42 5.28
CA ALA A 24 4.00 -5.58 4.51
C ALA A 24 5.13 -6.60 4.32
N HIS A 25 4.84 -7.64 3.54
CA HIS A 25 5.79 -8.59 2.95
C HIS A 25 6.70 -9.31 3.95
N GLY A 26 6.26 -9.42 5.19
CA GLY A 26 6.98 -10.15 6.24
C GLY A 26 8.17 -9.41 6.83
N TYR A 27 8.34 -8.13 6.50
CA TYR A 27 9.33 -7.27 7.12
C TYR A 27 8.94 -6.88 8.55
N LEU A 28 9.85 -6.16 9.21
CA LEU A 28 9.80 -5.89 10.66
C LEU A 28 8.40 -5.49 11.17
N ILE A 29 7.76 -4.49 10.56
CA ILE A 29 6.45 -4.03 11.05
C ILE A 29 5.39 -5.11 10.83
N HIS A 30 5.40 -5.81 9.68
CA HIS A 30 4.48 -6.91 9.42
C HIS A 30 4.63 -8.04 10.44
N GLN A 31 5.87 -8.33 10.87
CA GLN A 31 6.15 -9.33 11.91
C GLN A 31 5.55 -8.97 13.27
N PHE A 32 5.39 -7.68 13.57
CA PHE A 32 4.68 -7.26 14.79
C PHE A 32 3.16 -7.38 14.62
N LEU A 33 2.63 -7.03 13.45
CA LEU A 33 1.18 -7.06 13.20
C LEU A 33 0.62 -8.49 13.26
N SER A 34 1.33 -9.45 12.68
CA SER A 34 0.83 -10.82 12.57
C SER A 34 1.02 -11.61 13.87
N PRO A 35 -0.02 -12.33 14.34
CA PRO A 35 0.12 -13.23 15.47
C PRO A 35 1.00 -14.45 15.15
N ILE A 36 1.28 -14.78 13.88
CA ILE A 36 2.16 -15.91 13.53
C ILE A 36 3.56 -15.68 14.09
N THR A 37 4.09 -14.47 13.90
CA THR A 37 5.47 -14.09 14.23
C THR A 37 5.56 -13.34 15.55
N ASN A 38 4.54 -12.55 15.92
CA ASN A 38 4.53 -11.85 17.19
C ASN A 38 3.96 -12.70 18.32
N ARG A 39 4.85 -13.34 19.07
CA ARG A 39 4.54 -14.11 20.31
C ARG A 39 4.95 -13.36 21.58
N ARG A 40 5.12 -12.04 21.51
CA ARG A 40 5.49 -11.24 22.68
C ARG A 40 4.35 -11.21 23.69
N GLU A 41 4.71 -11.11 24.96
CA GLU A 41 3.78 -11.00 26.09
C GLU A 41 3.75 -9.60 26.71
N ASP A 42 4.51 -8.66 26.13
CA ASP A 42 4.53 -7.27 26.55
C ASP A 42 3.50 -6.42 25.79
N ASN A 43 3.55 -5.10 25.99
CA ASN A 43 2.62 -4.14 25.39
C ASN A 43 2.73 -4.01 23.86
N TYR A 44 3.60 -4.79 23.22
CA TYR A 44 3.74 -4.89 21.76
C TYR A 44 3.28 -6.25 21.20
N GLY A 45 2.75 -7.15 22.03
CA GLY A 45 2.23 -8.46 21.60
C GLY A 45 0.89 -8.83 22.24
N GLY A 46 0.41 -10.04 21.97
CA GLY A 46 -0.91 -10.47 22.41
C GLY A 46 -2.02 -9.84 21.56
N PRO A 47 -2.98 -9.08 22.12
CA PRO A 47 -4.12 -8.51 21.39
C PRO A 47 -3.75 -7.66 20.16
N ALA A 48 -4.67 -7.53 19.21
CA ALA A 48 -4.44 -6.81 17.94
C ALA A 48 -3.98 -5.36 18.14
N GLY A 49 -4.55 -4.63 19.12
CA GLY A 49 -4.13 -3.25 19.42
C GLY A 49 -2.68 -3.15 19.89
N ASN A 50 -2.20 -4.10 20.69
CA ASN A 50 -0.80 -4.14 21.13
C ASN A 50 0.14 -4.45 19.95
N ARG A 51 -0.25 -5.41 19.09
CA ARG A 51 0.51 -5.74 17.87
C ARG A 51 0.60 -4.54 16.90
N TYR A 52 -0.49 -3.78 16.77
CA TYR A 52 -0.54 -2.55 15.97
C TYR A 52 0.28 -1.40 16.57
N LYS A 53 0.51 -1.39 17.89
CA LYS A 53 1.14 -0.28 18.60
C LYS A 53 2.45 0.18 17.99
N ILE A 54 3.29 -0.75 17.49
CA ILE A 54 4.56 -0.39 16.85
C ILE A 54 4.36 0.49 15.61
N LEU A 55 3.36 0.19 14.78
CA LEU A 55 3.05 0.94 13.57
C LEU A 55 2.50 2.32 13.95
N SER A 56 1.60 2.40 14.93
CA SER A 56 1.11 3.67 15.47
C SER A 56 2.25 4.56 15.99
N ASP A 57 3.15 3.99 16.79
CA ASP A 57 4.30 4.71 17.34
C ASP A 57 5.26 5.19 16.23
N ILE A 58 5.41 4.41 15.14
CA ILE A 58 6.21 4.81 13.96
C ILE A 58 5.53 5.94 13.20
N ILE A 59 4.23 5.84 12.90
CA ILE A 59 3.47 6.89 12.19
C ILE A 59 3.57 8.21 12.95
N LYS A 60 3.34 8.19 14.27
CA LYS A 60 3.46 9.37 15.14
C LYS A 60 4.85 9.97 15.09
N ALA A 61 5.89 9.15 15.21
CA ALA A 61 7.28 9.61 15.15
C ALA A 61 7.66 10.20 13.77
N VAL A 62 7.12 9.68 12.67
CA VAL A 62 7.29 10.26 11.32
C VAL A 62 6.59 11.61 11.22
N LYS A 63 5.34 11.72 11.70
CA LYS A 63 4.56 12.97 11.68
C LYS A 63 5.17 14.10 12.50
N GLU A 64 6.02 13.81 13.48
CA GLU A 64 6.76 14.86 14.21
C GLU A 64 7.74 15.64 13.33
N VAL A 65 8.12 15.13 12.15
CA VAL A 65 9.09 15.78 11.24
C VAL A 65 8.59 15.92 9.81
N TRP A 66 7.46 15.28 9.47
CA TRP A 66 6.92 15.20 8.12
C TRP A 66 5.45 15.64 8.11
N ASP A 67 5.14 16.64 7.28
CA ASP A 67 3.82 17.27 7.19
C ASP A 67 3.06 16.89 5.90
N GLY A 68 3.71 16.16 4.98
CA GLY A 68 3.11 15.70 3.72
C GLY A 68 2.35 14.39 3.86
N PRO A 69 1.84 13.83 2.74
CA PRO A 69 1.12 12.56 2.75
C PRO A 69 1.98 11.40 3.26
N ILE A 70 1.38 10.57 4.10
CA ILE A 70 1.89 9.28 4.55
C ILE A 70 1.04 8.17 3.95
N ILE A 71 1.70 7.28 3.23
CA ILE A 71 1.14 6.03 2.75
C ILE A 71 1.63 4.91 3.67
N VAL A 72 0.78 3.90 3.93
CA VAL A 72 1.23 2.66 4.59
C VAL A 72 0.96 1.49 3.66
N ARG A 73 2.02 0.74 3.35
CA ARG A 73 1.90 -0.52 2.61
C ARG A 73 1.64 -1.69 3.56
N VAL A 74 0.59 -2.46 3.33
CA VAL A 74 0.23 -3.63 4.16
C VAL A 74 0.21 -4.93 3.36
N SER A 75 0.31 -6.06 4.06
CA SER A 75 -0.04 -7.37 3.54
C SER A 75 -1.40 -7.78 4.11
N ALA A 76 -2.48 -7.62 3.36
CA ALA A 76 -3.86 -7.79 3.83
C ALA A 76 -4.27 -9.25 4.13
N THR A 77 -3.36 -10.21 3.95
CA THR A 77 -3.51 -11.58 4.42
C THR A 77 -2.14 -12.24 4.49
N ASP A 78 -1.96 -13.13 5.47
CA ASP A 78 -0.77 -13.97 5.61
C ASP A 78 -0.82 -15.24 4.75
N TYR A 79 -1.99 -15.57 4.17
CA TYR A 79 -2.28 -16.85 3.50
C TYR A 79 -2.06 -18.10 4.36
N ALA A 80 -1.92 -17.96 5.67
CA ALA A 80 -1.59 -19.04 6.58
C ALA A 80 -2.64 -19.19 7.69
N HIS A 81 -2.83 -20.43 8.14
CA HIS A 81 -3.73 -20.73 9.25
C HIS A 81 -3.29 -19.99 10.53
N GLY A 82 -4.23 -19.29 11.16
CA GLY A 82 -3.97 -18.47 12.35
C GLY A 82 -3.18 -17.19 12.06
N GLY A 83 -2.95 -16.84 10.80
CA GLY A 83 -2.40 -15.54 10.38
C GLY A 83 -3.49 -14.51 10.12
N LEU A 84 -3.06 -13.28 9.83
CA LEU A 84 -3.95 -12.17 9.51
C LEU A 84 -4.78 -12.48 8.27
N GLN A 85 -6.06 -12.12 8.33
CA GLN A 85 -7.00 -12.10 7.22
C GLN A 85 -7.45 -10.67 6.94
N LEU A 86 -8.15 -10.47 5.82
CA LEU A 86 -8.64 -9.17 5.38
C LEU A 86 -9.42 -8.44 6.49
N GLU A 87 -10.25 -9.19 7.22
CA GLU A 87 -11.13 -8.65 8.27
C GLU A 87 -10.31 -8.05 9.43
N ASP A 88 -9.13 -8.59 9.72
CA ASP A 88 -8.21 -8.06 10.72
C ASP A 88 -7.61 -6.71 10.30
N HIS A 89 -7.49 -6.47 9.00
CA HIS A 89 -6.94 -5.23 8.47
C HIS A 89 -7.93 -4.07 8.48
N ILE A 90 -9.25 -4.30 8.57
CA ILE A 90 -10.23 -3.21 8.63
C ILE A 90 -10.06 -2.37 9.92
N PRO A 91 -9.96 -2.95 11.13
CA PRO A 91 -9.59 -2.20 12.33
C PRO A 91 -8.24 -1.49 12.21
N PHE A 92 -7.21 -2.16 11.69
CA PHE A 92 -5.89 -1.52 11.49
C PHE A 92 -5.98 -0.31 10.55
N ALA A 93 -6.75 -0.41 9.47
CA ALA A 93 -6.97 0.68 8.52
C ALA A 93 -7.68 1.88 9.17
N LYS A 94 -8.67 1.63 10.02
CA LYS A 94 -9.33 2.69 10.81
C LYS A 94 -8.36 3.36 11.78
N TRP A 95 -7.49 2.60 12.43
CA TRP A 95 -6.48 3.14 13.34
C TRP A 95 -5.40 3.92 12.59
N MET A 96 -4.96 3.45 11.42
CA MET A 96 -4.04 4.18 10.54
C MET A 96 -4.65 5.52 10.11
N LYS A 97 -5.92 5.52 9.70
CA LYS A 97 -6.67 6.76 9.40
C LYS A 97 -6.68 7.70 10.61
N ALA A 98 -6.95 7.20 11.81
CA ALA A 98 -6.96 8.01 13.04
C ALA A 98 -5.57 8.53 13.43
N ASP A 99 -4.51 7.78 13.16
CA ASP A 99 -3.12 8.23 13.32
C ASP A 99 -2.71 9.25 12.21
N GLY A 100 -3.55 9.38 11.18
CA GLY A 100 -3.46 10.35 10.08
C GLY A 100 -2.55 9.88 8.94
N VAL A 101 -2.82 8.66 8.48
CA VAL A 101 -2.38 8.10 7.20
C VAL A 101 -3.42 8.46 6.14
N GLU A 102 -2.98 8.89 4.96
CA GLU A 102 -3.87 9.36 3.88
C GLU A 102 -4.31 8.23 2.96
N LEU A 103 -3.45 7.23 2.71
CA LEU A 103 -3.73 6.12 1.81
C LEU A 103 -3.06 4.82 2.27
N ILE A 104 -3.72 3.69 2.02
CA ILE A 104 -3.15 2.36 2.27
C ILE A 104 -2.79 1.71 0.94
N ASP A 105 -1.50 1.40 0.73
CA ASP A 105 -1.05 0.56 -0.37
C ASP A 105 -1.32 -0.92 -0.01
N VAL A 106 -2.25 -1.55 -0.71
CA VAL A 106 -2.76 -2.89 -0.35
C VAL A 106 -2.08 -3.98 -1.18
N SER A 107 -1.12 -4.65 -0.55
CA SER A 107 -0.53 -5.90 -1.04
C SER A 107 -0.94 -7.07 -0.13
N THR A 108 -0.36 -8.27 -0.31
CA THR A 108 -0.64 -9.46 0.49
C THR A 108 0.60 -10.34 0.64
N GLY A 109 0.57 -11.26 1.62
CA GLY A 109 1.55 -12.33 1.78
C GLY A 109 2.96 -11.88 2.19
N GLY A 110 3.92 -12.80 2.03
CA GLY A 110 5.34 -12.58 2.30
C GLY A 110 5.78 -12.83 3.75
N LEU A 111 4.85 -13.05 4.69
CA LEU A 111 5.23 -13.36 6.08
C LEU A 111 5.84 -14.74 6.24
N VAL A 112 5.20 -15.73 5.63
CA VAL A 112 5.60 -17.14 5.63
C VAL A 112 5.69 -17.64 4.20
N ASN A 113 6.30 -18.80 4.00
CA ASN A 113 6.47 -19.40 2.69
C ASN A 113 5.18 -20.05 2.18
N VAL A 114 4.16 -19.23 1.93
CA VAL A 114 2.90 -19.61 1.30
C VAL A 114 2.69 -18.73 0.09
N ALA A 115 2.54 -19.37 -1.07
CA ALA A 115 2.32 -18.67 -2.33
C ALA A 115 0.85 -18.20 -2.42
N PRO A 116 0.59 -16.93 -2.77
CA PRO A 116 -0.76 -16.49 -3.09
C PRO A 116 -1.27 -17.15 -4.38
N PRO A 117 -2.59 -17.30 -4.57
CA PRO A 117 -3.17 -17.54 -5.88
C PRO A 117 -2.95 -16.28 -6.74
N VAL A 118 -2.12 -16.38 -7.78
CA VAL A 118 -1.74 -15.23 -8.61
C VAL A 118 -2.55 -15.22 -9.91
N PHE A 119 -3.28 -14.13 -10.14
CA PHE A 119 -4.06 -13.86 -11.36
C PHE A 119 -4.19 -12.33 -11.56
N PRO A 120 -4.65 -11.83 -12.73
CA PRO A 120 -4.84 -10.40 -12.95
C PRO A 120 -5.74 -9.77 -11.87
N GLY A 121 -5.23 -8.77 -11.16
CA GLY A 121 -5.99 -8.07 -10.11
C GLY A 121 -6.20 -8.86 -8.82
N TYR A 122 -5.42 -9.92 -8.54
CA TYR A 122 -5.65 -10.81 -7.40
C TYR A 122 -5.66 -10.14 -6.01
N GLN A 123 -5.11 -8.92 -5.88
CA GLN A 123 -5.17 -8.18 -4.62
C GLN A 123 -6.19 -7.02 -4.61
N VAL A 124 -6.85 -6.74 -5.74
CA VAL A 124 -7.87 -5.68 -5.86
C VAL A 124 -9.01 -5.87 -4.84
N PRO A 125 -9.54 -7.08 -4.60
CA PRO A 125 -10.61 -7.25 -3.61
C PRO A 125 -10.21 -6.80 -2.20
N PHE A 126 -8.93 -6.92 -1.81
CA PHE A 126 -8.48 -6.42 -0.50
C PHE A 126 -8.45 -4.90 -0.45
N ALA A 127 -8.02 -4.24 -1.54
CA ALA A 127 -8.03 -2.78 -1.63
C ALA A 127 -9.45 -2.21 -1.53
N ASP A 128 -10.39 -2.86 -2.20
CA ASP A 128 -11.81 -2.53 -2.23
C ASP A 128 -12.46 -2.66 -0.84
N GLU A 129 -12.29 -3.81 -0.19
CA GLU A 129 -12.87 -4.07 1.13
C GLU A 129 -12.25 -3.21 2.24
N ILE A 130 -10.94 -2.94 2.20
CA ILE A 130 -10.31 -1.99 3.14
C ILE A 130 -10.84 -0.57 2.91
N ARG A 131 -10.95 -0.13 1.65
CA ARG A 131 -11.47 1.20 1.30
C ARG A 131 -12.87 1.41 1.85
N ARG A 132 -13.79 0.48 1.55
CA ARG A 132 -15.19 0.55 2.03
C ARG A 132 -15.29 0.35 3.54
N GLY A 133 -14.61 -0.64 4.09
CA GLY A 133 -14.71 -1.03 5.49
C GLY A 133 -14.12 0.00 6.46
N ALA A 134 -13.07 0.72 6.06
CA ALA A 134 -12.39 1.71 6.89
C ALA A 134 -12.61 3.17 6.45
N GLY A 135 -13.16 3.40 5.25
CA GLY A 135 -13.41 4.73 4.71
C GLY A 135 -12.13 5.54 4.52
N ILE A 136 -11.05 4.90 4.07
CA ILE A 136 -9.74 5.50 3.78
C ILE A 136 -9.36 5.18 2.34
N ALA A 137 -8.63 6.07 1.67
CA ALA A 137 -8.19 5.83 0.31
C ALA A 137 -7.26 4.61 0.22
N THR A 138 -7.34 3.86 -0.88
CA THR A 138 -6.48 2.70 -1.10
C THR A 138 -5.78 2.73 -2.45
N GLY A 139 -4.58 2.15 -2.48
CA GLY A 139 -3.84 1.84 -3.70
C GLY A 139 -4.00 0.36 -4.05
N ALA A 140 -4.43 0.07 -5.27
CA ALA A 140 -4.52 -1.30 -5.78
C ALA A 140 -3.27 -1.68 -6.59
N LEU A 141 -2.76 -2.88 -6.36
CA LEU A 141 -1.75 -3.54 -7.20
C LEU A 141 -2.01 -5.03 -7.33
N GLY A 142 -1.16 -5.70 -8.10
CA GLY A 142 -1.19 -7.15 -8.26
C GLY A 142 -1.63 -7.52 -9.66
N LEU A 143 -0.65 -7.61 -10.56
CA LEU A 143 -0.88 -7.90 -11.98
C LEU A 143 -1.91 -6.96 -12.63
N ILE A 144 -1.74 -5.65 -12.38
CA ILE A 144 -2.40 -4.61 -13.17
C ILE A 144 -1.45 -4.24 -14.30
N THR A 145 -1.83 -4.56 -15.54
CA THR A 145 -0.93 -4.44 -16.71
C THR A 145 -1.57 -3.73 -17.90
N ARG A 146 -2.82 -3.28 -17.78
CA ARG A 146 -3.58 -2.68 -18.87
C ARG A 146 -4.36 -1.46 -18.39
N GLY A 147 -4.52 -0.47 -19.26
CA GLY A 147 -5.32 0.72 -19.02
C GLY A 147 -6.78 0.37 -18.74
N GLU A 148 -7.38 -0.57 -19.49
CA GLU A 148 -8.79 -0.95 -19.28
C GLU A 148 -9.02 -1.61 -17.91
N GLN A 149 -8.03 -2.38 -17.41
CA GLN A 149 -8.08 -2.96 -16.08
C GLN A 149 -7.94 -1.90 -14.99
N ALA A 150 -7.00 -0.95 -15.17
CA ALA A 150 -6.83 0.17 -14.26
C ALA A 150 -8.10 1.04 -14.18
N GLU A 151 -8.71 1.33 -15.32
CA GLU A 151 -9.93 2.12 -15.43
C GLU A 151 -11.12 1.43 -14.78
N GLU A 152 -11.29 0.11 -14.96
CA GLU A 152 -12.35 -0.65 -14.28
C GLU A 152 -12.24 -0.54 -12.76
N ILE A 153 -11.02 -0.64 -12.22
CA ILE A 153 -10.77 -0.55 -10.77
C ILE A 153 -11.16 0.83 -10.24
N LEU A 154 -10.79 1.90 -10.96
CA LEU A 154 -11.09 3.28 -10.57
C LEU A 154 -12.58 3.60 -10.72
N CYS A 155 -13.19 3.31 -11.87
CA CYS A 155 -14.60 3.58 -12.15
C CYS A 155 -15.56 2.81 -11.23
N ASN A 156 -15.18 1.61 -10.79
CA ASN A 156 -15.95 0.83 -9.82
C ASN A 156 -15.57 1.14 -8.36
N GLU A 157 -14.81 2.22 -8.13
CA GLU A 157 -14.41 2.70 -6.80
C GLU A 157 -13.73 1.65 -5.91
N ARG A 158 -13.02 0.71 -6.52
CA ARG A 158 -12.32 -0.39 -5.84
C ARG A 158 -10.99 0.07 -5.23
N ALA A 159 -10.44 1.17 -5.73
CA ALA A 159 -9.27 1.86 -5.22
C ALA A 159 -9.24 3.30 -5.73
N ASP A 160 -8.41 4.14 -5.12
CA ASP A 160 -8.24 5.55 -5.47
C ASP A 160 -6.93 5.79 -6.24
N LEU A 161 -5.97 4.86 -6.14
CA LEU A 161 -4.73 4.84 -6.92
C LEU A 161 -4.44 3.47 -7.52
N ILE A 162 -3.82 3.46 -8.70
CA ILE A 162 -3.33 2.26 -9.37
C ILE A 162 -1.81 2.20 -9.27
N ILE A 163 -1.30 1.16 -8.62
CA ILE A 163 0.14 0.95 -8.40
C ILE A 163 0.63 -0.13 -9.36
N VAL A 164 1.52 0.28 -10.27
CA VAL A 164 2.03 -0.56 -11.36
C VAL A 164 3.46 -0.98 -11.06
N GLY A 165 3.71 -2.30 -11.07
CA GLY A 165 5.03 -2.87 -10.81
C GLY A 165 5.76 -3.32 -12.08
N ARG A 166 5.75 -4.64 -12.33
CA ARG A 166 6.46 -5.29 -13.44
C ARG A 166 6.12 -4.73 -14.83
N GLU A 167 4.95 -4.13 -15.02
CA GLU A 167 4.61 -3.51 -16.30
C GLU A 167 5.43 -2.24 -16.57
N LEU A 168 5.70 -1.42 -15.56
CA LEU A 168 6.59 -0.26 -15.69
C LEU A 168 8.05 -0.67 -15.94
N LEU A 169 8.47 -1.86 -15.47
CA LEU A 169 9.79 -2.41 -15.81
C LEU A 169 9.88 -2.86 -17.27
N ARG A 170 8.78 -3.38 -17.84
CA ARG A 170 8.71 -3.76 -19.26
C ARG A 170 8.61 -2.53 -20.15
N ASN A 171 7.85 -1.54 -19.72
CA ASN A 171 7.54 -0.34 -20.47
C ASN A 171 7.45 0.89 -19.55
N PRO A 172 8.49 1.74 -19.51
CA PRO A 172 8.45 2.96 -18.69
C PRO A 172 7.41 3.98 -19.20
N TYR A 173 6.89 3.82 -20.42
CA TYR A 173 5.83 4.67 -20.99
C TYR A 173 4.45 4.02 -20.89
N PHE A 174 4.24 3.14 -19.90
CA PHE A 174 2.94 2.52 -19.62
C PHE A 174 1.77 3.52 -19.65
N ALA A 175 1.93 4.71 -19.06
CA ALA A 175 0.88 5.73 -19.03
C ALA A 175 0.39 6.13 -20.44
N LYS A 176 1.31 6.25 -21.41
CA LYS A 176 0.98 6.52 -22.81
C LYS A 176 0.18 5.38 -23.43
N ASP A 177 0.61 4.14 -23.21
CA ASP A 177 -0.04 2.98 -23.81
C ASP A 177 -1.40 2.71 -23.16
N ALA A 178 -1.55 2.96 -21.86
CA ALA A 178 -2.83 2.94 -21.16
C ALA A 178 -3.79 4.00 -21.71
N ALA A 179 -3.33 5.25 -21.91
CA ALA A 179 -4.14 6.29 -22.54
C ALA A 179 -4.62 5.88 -23.93
N LYS A 180 -3.72 5.34 -24.76
CA LYS A 180 -4.06 4.83 -26.09
C LYS A 180 -5.09 3.69 -26.06
N GLN A 181 -4.98 2.77 -25.11
CA GLN A 181 -5.95 1.67 -24.92
C GLN A 181 -7.34 2.19 -24.56
N LEU A 182 -7.41 3.25 -23.76
CA LEU A 182 -8.65 3.89 -23.33
C LEU A 182 -9.21 4.88 -24.36
N GLY A 183 -8.47 5.17 -25.43
CA GLY A 183 -8.84 6.21 -26.39
C GLY A 183 -8.69 7.64 -25.86
N GLU A 184 -7.92 7.81 -24.78
CA GLU A 184 -7.68 9.08 -24.10
C GLU A 184 -6.39 9.75 -24.58
N THR A 185 -6.34 11.08 -24.49
CA THR A 185 -5.15 11.87 -24.81
C THR A 185 -4.53 12.42 -23.53
N ILE A 186 -3.23 12.19 -23.34
CA ILE A 186 -2.44 12.78 -22.24
C ILE A 186 -1.39 13.74 -22.78
N GLU A 187 -0.99 14.71 -21.97
CA GLU A 187 0.09 15.62 -22.33
C GLU A 187 1.41 14.83 -22.46
N ALA A 188 1.95 14.80 -23.67
CA ALA A 188 3.25 14.20 -23.91
C ALA A 188 4.36 15.13 -23.38
N PRO A 189 5.48 14.57 -22.87
CA PRO A 189 6.69 15.37 -22.66
C PRO A 189 7.02 16.16 -23.93
N LYS A 190 7.38 17.44 -23.79
CA LYS A 190 7.55 18.38 -24.93
C LYS A 190 8.38 17.78 -26.09
N GLN A 191 9.43 17.04 -25.76
CA GLN A 191 10.34 16.37 -26.70
C GLN A 191 9.66 15.27 -27.54
N TYR A 192 8.56 14.68 -27.06
CA TYR A 192 7.81 13.60 -27.71
C TYR A 192 6.47 14.04 -28.31
N SER A 193 6.11 15.31 -28.20
CA SER A 193 4.85 15.90 -28.72
C SER A 193 4.55 15.57 -30.19
N ARG A 194 5.56 15.30 -31.02
CA ARG A 194 5.38 14.92 -32.44
C ARG A 194 5.03 13.45 -32.66
N ALA A 195 5.30 12.59 -31.67
CA ALA A 195 5.25 11.13 -31.77
C ALA A 195 4.21 10.47 -30.85
N TRP A 196 3.93 11.08 -29.69
CA TRP A 196 2.80 10.69 -28.85
C TRP A 196 1.57 11.43 -29.38
N LYS A 197 0.82 10.76 -30.26
CA LYS A 197 -0.45 11.20 -30.82
C LYS A 197 -1.52 10.18 -30.48
#